data_AF-A0A5C3NWA5-F1
#
_entry.id   AF-A0A5C3NWA5-F1
#
_cell.length_a   1.000
_cell.length_b   1.000
_cell.length_c   1.000
_cell.angle_alpha   90.00
_cell.angle_beta   90.00
_cell.angle_gamma   90.00
#
_symmetry.space_group_name_H-M   'P 1'
#
loop_
_entity.id
_entity.type
_entity.pdbx_description
1 polymer ?
#
loop_
_entity_poly.entity_id
_entity_poly.type
_entity_poly.pdbx_seq_one_letter_code
_entity_poly.pdbx_strand_id
1 'polypeptide(L)'
;ANVQQIVDDAYHDRLKPSPGMTIRESLEKKVERELNLARDHNGQYAQKHLKEDNNAEQMVVAGSKGSFINISQMSACVGHQLVEGKRIPFGFRHRNLHHFAKDDFSP
;
A
#
# COMPACT_ATOMS: atom_id res chain seq x y z
N ALA A 1 2.03 12.21 -3.90
CA ALA A 1 1.50 13.48 -3.39
C ALA A 1 0.82 13.30 -2.03
N ASN A 2 -0.17 12.39 -1.91
CA ASN A 2 -0.98 12.26 -0.69
C ASN A 2 -0.21 11.75 0.53
N VAL A 3 0.66 10.73 0.39
CA VAL A 3 1.41 10.20 1.55
C VAL A 3 2.38 11.22 2.14
N GLN A 4 3.09 11.97 1.29
CA GLN A 4 4.00 13.02 1.75
C GLN A 4 3.25 14.09 2.56
N GLN A 5 2.08 14.51 2.10
CA GLN A 5 1.24 15.47 2.83
C GLN A 5 0.78 14.92 4.19
N ILE A 6 0.39 13.65 4.24
CA ILE A 6 -0.01 12.99 5.49
C ILE A 6 1.15 12.94 6.49
N VAL A 7 2.36 12.67 6.01
CA VAL A 7 3.60 12.65 6.82
C VAL A 7 3.95 14.07 7.27
N ASP A 8 3.88 15.06 6.38
CA ASP A 8 4.14 16.47 6.71
C ASP A 8 3.13 16.98 7.75
N ASP A 9 1.86 16.61 7.65
CA ASP A 9 0.84 16.95 8.64
C ASP A 9 1.09 16.32 10.00
N ALA A 10 1.69 15.13 10.05
CA ALA A 10 2.13 14.52 11.30
C ALA A 10 3.34 15.25 11.90
N TYR A 11 4.31 15.68 11.08
CA TYR A 11 5.46 16.45 11.55
C TYR A 11 5.08 17.85 12.08
N HIS A 12 4.05 18.48 11.51
CA HIS A 12 3.56 19.78 11.94
C HIS A 12 2.42 19.70 12.98
N ASP A 13 2.19 18.53 13.58
CA ASP A 13 1.15 18.29 14.60
C ASP A 13 -0.27 18.69 14.16
N ARG A 14 -0.52 18.68 12.83
CA ARG A 14 -1.83 18.94 12.23
C ARG A 14 -2.70 17.68 12.17
N LEU A 15 -2.09 16.51 12.39
CA LEU A 15 -2.75 15.21 12.31
C LEU A 15 -3.52 14.88 13.60
N LYS A 16 -4.86 14.87 13.53
CA LYS A 16 -5.70 14.41 14.64
C LYS A 16 -5.71 12.88 14.78
N PRO A 17 -5.65 12.34 16.01
CA PRO A 17 -5.79 10.91 16.25
C PRO A 17 -7.20 10.44 15.92
N SER A 18 -7.29 9.24 15.35
CA SER A 18 -8.57 8.56 15.11
C SER A 18 -9.09 7.97 16.44
N PRO A 19 -10.40 7.78 16.60
CA PRO A 19 -10.97 7.21 17.81
C PRO A 19 -10.33 5.86 18.15
N GLY A 20 -9.83 5.72 19.38
CA GLY A 20 -9.19 4.49 19.87
C GLY A 20 -7.79 4.21 19.33
N MET A 21 -7.15 5.18 18.66
CA MET A 21 -5.81 5.02 18.08
C MET A 21 -4.88 6.14 18.54
N THR A 22 -3.60 5.81 18.70
CA THR A 22 -2.55 6.82 18.89
C THR A 22 -2.35 7.65 17.62
N ILE A 23 -1.66 8.79 17.72
CA ILE A 23 -1.32 9.62 16.55
C ILE A 23 -0.52 8.81 15.52
N ARG A 24 0.44 7.99 15.98
CA ARG A 24 1.26 7.15 15.11
C ARG A 24 0.45 6.05 14.41
N GLU A 25 -0.44 5.37 15.14
CA GLU A 25 -1.33 4.37 14.51
C GLU A 25 -2.31 5.03 13.53
N SER A 26 -2.76 6.24 13.82
CA SER A 26 -3.62 7.02 12.93
C SER A 26 -2.90 7.44 11.66
N LEU A 27 -1.61 7.80 11.77
CA LEU A 27 -0.74 8.07 10.64
C LEU A 27 -0.62 6.83 9.76
N GLU A 28 -0.19 5.71 10.35
CA GLU A 28 0.02 4.45 9.61
C GLU A 28 -1.26 3.99 8.90
N LYS A 29 -2.40 4.04 9.58
CA LYS A 29 -3.69 3.68 8.99
C LYS A 29 -4.07 4.54 7.78
N LYS A 30 -3.77 5.85 7.83
CA LYS A 30 -4.02 6.75 6.71
C LYS A 30 -3.10 6.45 5.54
N VAL A 31 -1.81 6.22 5.80
CA VAL A 31 -0.83 5.85 4.78
C VAL A 31 -1.21 4.51 4.13
N GLU A 32 -1.53 3.49 4.92
CA GLU A 32 -2.00 2.20 4.45
C GLU A 32 -3.23 2.33 3.54
N ARG A 33 -4.22 3.14 3.94
CA ARG A 33 -5.41 3.38 3.12
C ARG A 33 -5.05 3.99 1.76
N GLU A 34 -4.22 5.03 1.74
CA GLU A 34 -3.82 5.68 0.48
C GLU A 34 -3.04 4.73 -0.44
N LEU A 35 -2.13 3.92 0.12
CA LEU A 35 -1.36 2.94 -0.67
C LEU A 35 -2.25 1.83 -1.23
N ASN A 36 -3.23 1.35 -0.46
CA ASN A 36 -4.22 0.37 -0.94
C ASN A 36 -5.09 0.95 -2.06
N LEU A 37 -5.57 2.19 -1.92
CA LEU A 37 -6.33 2.88 -2.97
C LEU A 37 -5.52 3.05 -4.24
N ALA A 38 -4.24 3.44 -4.13
CA ALA A 38 -3.36 3.57 -5.28
C ALA A 38 -3.16 2.24 -6.00
N ARG A 39 -2.94 1.15 -5.25
CA ARG A 39 -2.83 -0.22 -5.81
C ARG A 39 -4.10 -0.63 -6.54
N ASP A 40 -5.26 -0.44 -5.91
CA ASP A 40 -6.54 -0.87 -6.46
C ASP A 40 -6.91 -0.08 -7.73
N HIS A 41 -6.62 1.22 -7.76
CA HIS A 41 -6.81 2.05 -8.96
C HIS A 41 -5.92 1.57 -10.12
N ASN A 42 -4.65 1.28 -9.85
CA ASN A 42 -3.73 0.76 -10.86
C ASN A 42 -4.13 -0.64 -11.34
N GLY A 43 -4.64 -1.49 -10.44
CA GLY A 43 -5.16 -2.81 -10.78
C GLY A 43 -6.39 -2.76 -11.68
N GLN A 44 -7.35 -1.89 -11.36
CA GLN A 44 -8.52 -1.66 -12.22
C GLN A 44 -8.14 -1.10 -13.59
N TYR A 45 -7.15 -0.21 -13.63
CA TYR A 45 -6.64 0.31 -14.89
C TYR A 45 -6.03 -0.82 -15.74
N ALA A 46 -5.17 -1.65 -15.15
CA ALA A 46 -4.56 -2.78 -15.85
C ALA A 46 -5.63 -3.78 -16.35
N GLN A 47 -6.64 -4.07 -15.53
CA GLN A 47 -7.74 -4.96 -15.91
C GLN A 47 -8.52 -4.44 -17.13
N LYS A 48 -8.86 -3.15 -17.17
CA LYS A 48 -9.60 -2.54 -18.30
C LYS A 48 -8.84 -2.57 -19.62
N HIS A 49 -7.51 -2.69 -19.59
CA HIS A 49 -6.66 -2.67 -20.77
C HIS A 49 -6.19 -4.06 -21.18
N LEU A 50 -6.51 -5.10 -20.41
CA LEU A 50 -6.30 -6.47 -20.84
C LEU A 50 -7.33 -6.83 -21.91
N LYS A 51 -6.89 -7.63 -22.87
CA LYS A 51 -7.78 -8.18 -23.88
C LYS A 51 -8.53 -9.35 -23.28
N GLU A 52 -9.78 -9.49 -23.65
CA GLU A 52 -10.62 -10.61 -23.21
C GLU A 52 -10.04 -11.99 -23.60
N ASP A 53 -9.23 -12.08 -24.66
CA ASP A 53 -8.57 -13.33 -25.08
C ASP A 53 -7.32 -13.70 -24.25
N ASN A 54 -6.98 -12.90 -23.24
CA ASN A 54 -5.82 -13.15 -22.41
C ASN A 54 -6.03 -14.37 -21.50
N ASN A 55 -5.11 -15.34 -21.57
CA ASN A 55 -5.19 -16.59 -20.81
C ASN A 55 -5.31 -16.39 -19.29
N ALA A 56 -4.61 -15.39 -18.73
CA ALA A 56 -4.66 -15.12 -17.30
C ALA A 56 -6.02 -14.55 -16.87
N GLU A 57 -6.63 -13.70 -17.70
CA GLU A 57 -7.97 -13.16 -17.43
C GLU A 57 -9.04 -14.24 -17.54
N GLN A 58 -8.98 -15.06 -18.60
CA GLN A 58 -9.89 -16.19 -18.78
C GLN A 58 -9.84 -17.18 -17.61
N MET A 59 -8.65 -17.48 -17.08
CA MET A 59 -8.48 -18.35 -15.92
C MET A 59 -9.14 -17.79 -14.65
N VAL A 60 -9.07 -16.47 -14.45
CA VAL A 60 -9.71 -15.77 -13.32
C VAL A 60 -11.22 -15.68 -13.50
N VAL A 61 -11.70 -15.34 -14.69
CA VAL A 61 -13.14 -15.24 -15.02
C VAL A 61 -13.83 -16.62 -14.94
N ALA A 62 -13.16 -17.68 -15.41
CA ALA A 62 -13.65 -19.05 -15.28
C ALA A 62 -13.62 -19.58 -13.84
N GLY A 63 -13.02 -18.84 -12.89
CA GLY A 63 -12.91 -19.25 -11.50
C GLY A 63 -11.98 -20.44 -11.26
N SER A 64 -11.14 -20.80 -12.22
CA SER A 64 -10.25 -21.97 -12.12
C SER A 64 -9.09 -21.72 -11.18
N LYS A 65 -8.37 -20.60 -11.37
CA LYS A 65 -7.23 -20.24 -10.52
C LYS A 65 -6.89 -18.76 -10.63
N GLY A 66 -6.41 -18.20 -9.52
CA GLY A 66 -6.00 -16.81 -9.46
C GLY A 66 -7.18 -15.87 -9.22
N SER A 67 -6.84 -14.58 -9.08
CA SER A 67 -7.77 -13.49 -8.82
C SER A 67 -7.31 -12.24 -9.56
N PHE A 68 -8.18 -11.23 -9.63
CA PHE A 68 -7.82 -9.93 -10.20
C PHE A 68 -6.64 -9.26 -9.48
N ILE A 69 -6.45 -9.54 -8.18
CA ILE A 69 -5.28 -9.07 -7.43
C ILE A 69 -3.99 -9.67 -8.02
N ASN A 70 -3.98 -10.97 -8.36
CA ASN A 70 -2.79 -11.60 -8.91
C ASN A 70 -2.37 -10.96 -10.24
N ILE A 71 -3.35 -10.72 -11.13
CA ILE A 71 -3.10 -10.04 -12.40
C ILE A 71 -2.57 -8.62 -12.14
N SER A 72 -3.23 -7.86 -11.27
CA SER A 72 -2.84 -6.48 -10.93
C SER A 72 -1.43 -6.40 -10.34
N GLN A 73 -1.04 -7.36 -9.51
CA GLN A 73 0.29 -7.43 -8.92
C GLN A 73 1.37 -7.82 -9.93
N MET A 74 1.02 -8.66 -10.91
CA MET A 74 1.94 -9.07 -11.98
C MET A 74 2.12 -7.98 -13.05
N SER A 75 1.09 -7.18 -13.34
CA SER A 75 1.09 -6.23 -14.46
C SER A 75 1.25 -4.77 -14.08
N ALA A 76 0.82 -4.37 -12.86
CA ALA A 76 0.82 -2.96 -12.44
C ALA A 76 1.75 -2.70 -11.25
N CYS A 77 1.33 -3.09 -10.05
CA CYS A 77 2.14 -2.93 -8.84
C CYS A 77 1.77 -3.97 -7.78
N VAL A 78 2.79 -4.50 -7.11
CA VAL A 78 2.61 -5.51 -6.04
C VAL A 78 1.83 -4.92 -4.85
N GLY A 79 2.11 -3.66 -4.52
CA GLY A 79 1.60 -2.98 -3.34
C GLY A 79 2.57 -3.05 -2.17
N HIS A 80 2.15 -2.52 -1.02
CA HIS A 80 2.93 -2.57 0.21
C HIS A 80 2.87 -3.96 0.88
N GLN A 81 3.89 -4.31 1.66
CA GLN A 81 3.93 -5.57 2.42
C GLN A 81 3.73 -5.31 3.91
N LEU A 82 2.91 -6.14 4.53
CA LEU A 82 2.60 -6.09 5.97
C LEU A 82 3.22 -7.28 6.70
N VAL A 83 3.70 -7.03 7.91
CA VAL A 83 4.18 -8.03 8.88
C VAL A 83 3.38 -7.81 10.16
N GLU A 84 2.70 -8.85 10.65
CA GLU A 84 1.82 -8.76 11.83
C GLU A 84 0.77 -7.63 11.76
N GLY A 85 0.24 -7.37 10.56
CA GLY A 85 -0.75 -6.32 10.34
C GLY A 85 -0.21 -4.89 10.39
N LYS A 86 1.12 -4.71 10.37
CA LYS A 86 1.80 -3.41 10.34
C LYS A 86 2.77 -3.33 9.17
N ARG A 87 3.12 -2.13 8.74
CA ARG A 87 4.25 -1.92 7.81
C ARG A 87 5.56 -2.41 8.46
N ILE A 88 6.59 -2.61 7.64
CA ILE A 88 7.89 -3.13 8.09
C ILE A 88 8.35 -2.40 9.36
N PRO A 89 8.60 -3.11 10.48
CA PRO A 89 9.03 -2.49 11.71
C PRO A 89 10.50 -2.05 11.63
N PHE A 90 10.88 -1.06 12.44
CA PHE A 90 12.27 -0.65 12.58
C PHE A 90 13.09 -1.75 13.26
N GLY A 91 13.78 -2.55 12.46
CA GLY A 91 14.71 -3.58 12.91
C GLY A 91 16.10 -3.06 13.29
N PHE A 92 16.45 -1.83 12.87
CA PHE A 92 17.66 -1.13 13.28
C PHE A 92 17.31 0.12 14.08
N ARG A 93 18.33 0.81 14.62
CA ARG A 93 18.19 2.05 15.42
C ARG A 93 17.37 3.12 14.66
N HIS A 94 16.06 3.13 14.89
CA HIS A 94 15.04 3.99 14.28
C HIS A 94 15.00 3.95 12.75
N ARG A 95 15.23 2.79 12.12
CA ARG A 95 15.15 2.63 10.66
C ARG A 95 14.87 1.20 10.24
N ASN A 96 14.34 1.02 9.02
CA ASN A 96 14.02 -0.28 8.44
C ASN A 96 15.28 -1.04 8.01
N LEU A 97 16.13 -0.41 7.19
CA LEU A 97 17.40 -0.97 6.72
C LEU A 97 18.51 0.08 6.85
N HIS A 98 19.76 -0.37 6.79
CA HIS A 98 20.94 0.49 6.93
C HIS A 98 21.10 1.53 5.80
N HIS A 99 20.42 1.31 4.67
CA HIS A 99 20.35 2.26 3.54
C HIS A 99 19.43 3.44 3.78
N PHE A 100 18.50 3.36 4.73
CA PHE A 100 17.54 4.42 5.00
C PHE A 100 17.99 5.35 6.12
N ALA A 101 17.51 6.59 6.03
CA ALA A 101 17.64 7.58 7.09
C ALA A 101 16.88 7.15 8.35
N LYS A 102 17.21 7.77 9.47
CA LYS A 102 16.47 7.56 10.72
C LYS A 102 15.09 8.21 10.62
N ASP A 103 14.10 7.56 11.22
CA ASP A 103 12.72 8.04 11.32
C ASP A 103 12.09 8.32 9.93
N ASP A 104 12.46 7.52 8.94
CA ASP A 104 11.88 7.58 7.60
C ASP A 104 10.55 6.79 7.55
N PHE A 105 9.44 7.52 7.35
CA PHE A 105 8.08 6.99 7.27
C PHE A 105 7.54 6.94 5.83
N SER A 106 8.40 7.23 4.84
CA SER A 106 8.05 7.24 3.42
C SER A 106 7.55 5.86 2.95
N PRO A 107 6.73 5.80 1.87
CA PRO A 107 6.18 4.56 1.29
C PRO A 107 7.20 3.43 1.09
#